data_AF-A0A5K1CU31-F1
#
_entry.id   AF-A0A5K1CU31-F1
#
_cell.length_a   1.000
_cell.length_b   1.000
_cell.length_c   1.000
_cell.angle_alpha   90.00
_cell.angle_beta   90.00
_cell.angle_gamma   90.00
#
_symmetry.space_group_name_H-M   'P 1'
#
loop_
_entity.id
_entity.type
_entity.pdbx_description
1 polymer ?
#
loop_
_entity_poly.entity_id
_entity_poly.type
_entity_poly.pdbx_seq_one_letter_code
_entity_poly.pdbx_strand_id
1 'polypeptide(L)'
;EVQPIYAPVFYLNPVLPPLLDVLFPERNPFHLLSRFLLAPSDAMWGSISSHLDIHSSRRIGVQVRELKTRRYMSEYDENVLHCIKRKGGFLLKRLRKRIPPEEYPAIYVATLVGRHLEEMNSSMRVLMEETGKEFRLNFQKLDGREVHGMKHQAEAL
;
A
#
# COMPACT_ATOMS: atom_id res chain seq x y z
N GLU A 1 3.36 -19.47 -3.32
CA GLU A 1 2.10 -19.97 -2.74
C GLU A 1 1.55 -18.94 -1.76
N VAL A 2 0.24 -18.67 -1.77
CA VAL A 2 -0.39 -17.81 -0.75
C VAL A 2 -0.73 -18.72 0.43
N GLN A 3 -0.11 -18.49 1.59
CA GLN A 3 -0.52 -19.20 2.81
C GLN A 3 -1.96 -18.76 3.17
N PRO A 4 -2.89 -19.71 3.35
CA PRO A 4 -4.24 -19.38 3.74
C PRO A 4 -4.29 -18.75 5.14
N ILE A 5 -4.94 -17.60 5.24
CA ILE A 5 -5.22 -16.95 6.52
C ILE A 5 -6.44 -17.64 7.14
N TYR A 6 -6.21 -18.53 8.10
CA TYR A 6 -7.27 -19.28 8.79
C TYR A 6 -7.96 -18.53 9.94
N ALA A 7 -7.50 -17.31 10.27
CA ALA A 7 -8.02 -16.53 11.39
C ALA A 7 -9.57 -16.39 11.40
N PRO A 8 -10.26 -16.16 10.27
CA PRO A 8 -11.72 -16.11 10.24
C PRO A 8 -12.39 -17.45 10.59
N VAL A 9 -11.75 -18.59 10.27
CA VAL A 9 -12.31 -19.93 10.50
C VAL A 9 -12.42 -20.25 11.99
N PHE A 10 -11.56 -19.67 12.83
CA PHE A 10 -11.63 -19.88 14.28
C PHE A 10 -12.92 -19.33 14.91
N TYR A 11 -13.58 -18.36 14.28
CA TYR A 11 -14.88 -17.86 14.72
C TYR A 11 -16.05 -18.80 14.40
N LEU A 12 -15.83 -19.82 13.57
CA LEU A 12 -16.84 -20.84 13.22
C LEU A 12 -16.81 -22.05 14.17
N ASN A 13 -15.75 -22.18 14.98
CA ASN A 13 -15.70 -23.20 16.03
C ASN A 13 -16.68 -22.80 17.15
N PRO A 14 -17.51 -23.68 17.72
CA PRO A 14 -18.48 -23.29 18.76
C PRO A 14 -17.85 -22.95 20.12
N VAL A 15 -16.60 -23.33 20.38
CA VAL A 15 -15.91 -23.19 21.67
C VAL A 15 -15.04 -21.93 21.74
N LEU A 16 -14.47 -21.50 20.61
CA LEU A 16 -13.52 -20.38 20.53
C LEU A 16 -14.13 -18.96 20.55
N PRO A 17 -15.35 -18.69 20.03
CA PRO A 17 -15.89 -17.35 19.92
C PRO A 17 -15.99 -16.59 21.24
N PRO A 18 -16.41 -17.20 22.38
CA PRO A 18 -16.40 -16.49 23.65
C PRO A 18 -15.01 -15.97 24.04
N LEU A 19 -13.95 -16.74 23.74
CA LEU A 19 -12.57 -16.32 24.00
C LEU A 19 -12.10 -15.27 22.99
N LEU A 20 -12.41 -15.46 21.70
CA LEU A 20 -12.02 -14.53 20.64
C LEU A 20 -12.71 -13.18 20.75
N ASP A 21 -13.97 -13.13 21.18
CA ASP A 21 -14.70 -11.88 21.40
C ASP A 21 -14.15 -11.10 22.62
N VAL A 22 -13.58 -11.79 23.61
CA VAL A 22 -12.85 -11.15 24.73
C VAL A 22 -11.48 -10.64 24.29
N LEU A 23 -10.73 -11.43 23.52
CA LEU A 23 -9.36 -11.08 23.08
C LEU A 23 -9.35 -10.05 21.93
N PHE A 24 -10.34 -10.11 21.05
CA PHE A 24 -10.44 -9.28 19.85
C PHE A 24 -11.87 -8.70 19.69
N PRO A 25 -12.29 -7.78 20.58
CA PRO A 25 -13.66 -7.23 20.54
C PRO A 25 -14.03 -6.57 19.22
N GLU A 26 -13.04 -5.98 18.53
CA GLU A 26 -13.19 -5.35 17.22
C GLU A 26 -13.04 -6.32 16.04
N ARG A 27 -12.89 -7.62 16.31
CA ARG A 27 -12.70 -8.69 15.32
C ARG A 27 -11.57 -8.43 14.33
N ASN A 28 -10.48 -7.85 14.82
CA ASN A 28 -9.27 -7.51 14.06
C ASN A 28 -8.03 -8.32 14.49
N PRO A 29 -8.12 -9.66 14.67
CA PRO A 29 -7.03 -10.45 15.25
C PRO A 29 -5.75 -10.38 14.44
N PHE A 30 -5.84 -10.32 13.11
CA PHE A 30 -4.66 -10.17 12.26
C PHE A 30 -3.93 -8.84 12.53
N HIS A 31 -4.65 -7.73 12.67
CA HIS A 31 -4.04 -6.42 12.94
C HIS A 31 -3.28 -6.41 14.28
N LEU A 32 -3.86 -6.96 15.34
CA LEU A 32 -3.23 -6.97 16.65
C LEU A 32 -2.06 -7.96 16.72
N LEU A 33 -2.26 -9.19 16.22
CA LEU A 33 -1.23 -10.23 16.25
C LEU A 33 -0.06 -9.89 15.33
N SER A 34 -0.30 -9.34 14.14
CA SER A 34 0.79 -8.94 13.24
C SER A 34 1.68 -7.87 13.87
N ARG A 35 1.12 -6.86 14.54
CA ARG A 35 1.92 -5.82 15.22
C ARG A 35 2.74 -6.34 16.38
N PHE A 36 2.26 -7.40 17.05
CA PHE A 36 2.99 -8.03 18.15
C PHE A 36 4.08 -8.99 17.65
N LEU A 37 3.79 -9.77 16.62
CA LEU A 37 4.68 -10.83 16.13
C LEU A 37 5.67 -10.36 15.07
N LEU A 38 5.29 -9.37 14.25
CA LEU A 38 6.10 -8.89 13.13
C LEU A 38 6.80 -7.60 13.53
N ALA A 39 7.99 -7.75 14.13
CA ALA A 39 8.91 -6.64 14.36
C ALA A 39 10.02 -6.68 13.30
N PRO A 40 10.25 -5.60 12.53
CA PRO A 40 11.34 -5.56 11.57
C PRO A 40 12.69 -5.61 12.29
N SER A 41 13.70 -6.22 11.67
CA SER A 41 15.08 -6.11 12.15
C SER A 41 15.59 -4.66 11.99
N ASP A 42 16.65 -4.29 12.70
CA ASP A 42 17.23 -2.94 12.61
C ASP A 42 17.61 -2.56 11.17
N ALA A 43 18.16 -3.52 10.41
CA ALA A 43 18.51 -3.30 8.99
C ALA A 43 17.27 -3.03 8.13
N MET A 44 16.19 -3.78 8.35
CA MET A 44 14.92 -3.59 7.65
C MET A 44 14.25 -2.28 8.04
N TRP A 45 14.27 -1.92 9.33
CA TRP A 45 13.78 -0.63 9.80
C TRP A 45 14.59 0.54 9.23
N GLY A 46 15.91 0.42 9.13
CA GLY A 46 16.77 1.40 8.44
C GLY A 46 16.38 1.58 6.97
N SER A 47 16.11 0.47 6.27
CA SER A 47 15.62 0.50 4.88
C SER A 47 14.25 1.20 4.78
N ILE A 48 13.28 0.83 5.62
CA ILE A 48 11.93 1.42 5.62
C ILE A 48 11.99 2.92 5.94
N SER A 49 12.71 3.30 6.99
CA SER A 49 12.79 4.68 7.46
C SER A 49 13.49 5.60 6.46
N SER A 50 14.52 5.11 5.75
CA SER A 50 15.21 5.89 4.71
C SER A 50 14.35 6.19 3.48
N HIS A 51 13.35 5.37 3.17
CA HIS A 51 12.40 5.60 2.07
C HIS A 51 11.13 6.35 2.50
N LEU A 52 10.94 6.54 3.81
CA LEU A 52 9.78 7.25 4.34
C LEU A 52 9.97 8.76 4.19
N ASP A 53 9.07 9.40 3.45
CA ASP A 53 9.03 10.83 3.28
C ASP A 53 8.28 11.44 4.47
N ILE A 54 9.02 11.78 5.52
CA ILE A 54 8.48 12.39 6.74
C ILE A 54 7.85 13.78 6.49
N HIS A 55 8.23 14.45 5.40
CA HIS A 55 7.81 15.82 5.09
C HIS A 55 6.54 15.88 4.25
N SER A 56 6.17 14.78 3.59
CA SER A 56 4.91 14.70 2.86
C SER A 56 3.69 14.98 3.76
N SER A 57 2.79 15.83 3.26
CA SER A 57 1.55 16.19 3.97
C SER A 57 0.57 15.01 4.08
N ARG A 58 0.67 14.06 3.13
CA ARG A 58 -0.13 12.85 3.01
C ARG A 58 0.67 11.77 2.29
N ARG A 59 0.43 10.51 2.66
CA ARG A 59 1.05 9.33 2.04
C ARG A 59 -0.03 8.39 1.55
N ILE A 60 0.07 7.94 0.29
CA ILE A 60 -0.82 6.91 -0.26
C ILE A 60 0.00 5.71 -0.69
N GLY A 61 -0.34 4.54 -0.16
CA GLY A 61 0.16 3.27 -0.66
C GLY A 61 -0.69 2.74 -1.80
N VAL A 62 -0.04 2.35 -2.90
CA VAL A 62 -0.64 1.67 -4.04
C VAL A 62 0.11 0.36 -4.22
N GLN A 63 -0.54 -0.75 -3.89
CA GLN A 63 0.00 -2.08 -4.12
C GLN A 63 -0.61 -2.66 -5.39
N VAL A 64 0.22 -2.91 -6.40
CA VAL A 64 -0.20 -3.52 -7.67
C VAL A 64 0.37 -4.92 -7.75
N ARG A 65 -0.52 -5.91 -7.91
CA ARG A 65 -0.14 -7.31 -8.05
C ARG A 65 -0.88 -7.93 -9.22
N GLU A 66 -0.14 -8.26 -10.28
CA GLU A 66 -0.67 -9.02 -11.40
C GLU A 66 -0.56 -10.52 -11.11
N LEU A 67 -1.69 -11.22 -11.15
CA LEU A 67 -1.69 -12.69 -11.23
C LEU A 67 -1.33 -13.06 -12.66
N LYS A 68 -0.49 -14.09 -12.87
CA LYS A 68 0.10 -14.53 -14.16
C LYS A 68 -0.93 -15.03 -15.21
N THR A 69 -1.98 -14.27 -15.48
CA THR A 69 -2.79 -14.35 -16.68
C THR A 69 -2.13 -13.45 -17.73
N ARG A 70 -1.85 -14.02 -18.90
CA ARG A 70 -0.87 -13.56 -19.91
C ARG A 70 -1.17 -12.21 -20.60
N ARG A 71 -1.95 -11.32 -20.03
CA ARG A 71 -2.22 -9.97 -20.57
C ARG A 71 -2.30 -8.94 -19.45
N TYR A 72 -1.31 -8.05 -19.44
CA TYR A 72 -1.46 -6.70 -18.88
C TYR A 72 -2.72 -6.07 -19.48
N MET A 73 -3.63 -5.56 -18.67
CA MET A 73 -4.82 -4.85 -19.14
C MET A 73 -4.70 -3.38 -18.77
N SER A 74 -4.74 -2.49 -19.75
CA SER A 74 -4.74 -1.03 -19.54
C SER A 74 -5.91 -0.55 -18.66
N GLU A 75 -6.94 -1.38 -18.50
CA GLU A 75 -8.05 -1.16 -17.56
C GLU A 75 -7.59 -1.10 -16.10
N TYR A 76 -6.47 -1.71 -15.73
CA TYR A 76 -5.95 -1.64 -14.35
C TYR A 76 -5.49 -0.24 -13.99
N ASP A 77 -4.77 0.43 -14.90
CA ASP A 77 -4.15 1.72 -14.62
C ASP A 77 -5.17 2.85 -14.54
N GLU A 78 -6.22 2.81 -15.38
CA GLU A 78 -7.38 3.70 -15.25
C GLU A 78 -8.12 3.50 -13.92
N ASN A 79 -8.30 2.25 -13.49
CA ASN A 79 -8.96 1.94 -12.22
C ASN A 79 -8.17 2.44 -11.00
N VAL A 80 -6.84 2.29 -11.04
CA VAL A 80 -5.96 2.80 -9.98
C VAL A 80 -6.01 4.33 -9.93
N LEU A 81 -5.88 5.01 -11.07
CA LEU A 81 -6.01 6.47 -11.15
C LEU A 81 -7.37 6.93 -10.61
N HIS A 82 -8.46 6.31 -11.08
CA HIS A 82 -9.80 6.66 -10.65
C HIS A 82 -9.99 6.42 -9.14
N CYS A 83 -9.44 5.33 -8.59
CA CYS A 83 -9.43 5.07 -7.15
C CYS A 83 -8.67 6.15 -6.38
N ILE A 84 -7.50 6.57 -6.85
CA ILE A 84 -6.71 7.65 -6.24
C ILE A 84 -7.47 8.98 -6.29
N LYS A 85 -8.05 9.34 -7.45
CA LYS A 85 -8.86 10.55 -7.61
C LYS A 85 -10.04 10.56 -6.64
N ARG A 86 -10.80 9.46 -6.60
CA ARG A 86 -12.06 9.39 -5.85
C ARG A 86 -11.88 9.15 -4.34
N LYS A 87 -10.93 8.28 -3.96
CA LYS A 87 -10.76 7.78 -2.58
C LYS A 87 -9.44 8.15 -1.94
N GLY A 88 -8.44 8.60 -2.71
CA GLY A 88 -7.14 9.03 -2.16
C GLY A 88 -7.23 10.27 -1.26
N GLY A 89 -8.41 10.88 -1.14
CA GLY A 89 -8.65 11.97 -0.20
C GLY A 89 -7.99 13.29 -0.58
N PHE A 90 -7.18 13.34 -1.64
CA PHE A 90 -6.56 14.56 -2.18
C PHE A 90 -7.59 15.60 -2.66
N LEU A 91 -8.73 15.12 -3.15
CA LEU A 91 -9.81 15.93 -3.70
C LEU A 91 -10.96 16.21 -2.70
N LEU A 92 -10.84 15.78 -1.43
CA LEU A 92 -11.86 16.09 -0.42
C LEU A 92 -11.84 17.59 -0.09
N LYS A 93 -12.58 18.36 -0.89
CA LYS A 93 -12.90 19.79 -0.72
C LYS A 93 -13.52 20.13 0.65
N ARG A 94 -13.95 19.12 1.43
CA ARG A 94 -14.71 19.32 2.67
C ARG A 94 -13.89 19.58 3.94
N LEU A 95 -12.56 19.49 3.92
CA LEU A 95 -11.77 19.55 5.16
C LEU A 95 -10.64 20.58 5.29
N ARG A 96 -10.36 21.47 4.33
CA ARG A 96 -9.33 22.50 4.57
C ARG A 96 -9.67 23.88 4.03
N LYS A 97 -10.04 24.79 4.94
CA LYS A 97 -9.81 26.23 4.79
C LYS A 97 -8.29 26.43 4.90
N ARG A 98 -7.64 26.81 3.79
CA ARG A 98 -6.18 27.05 3.62
C ARG A 98 -5.31 25.79 3.71
N ILE A 99 -4.92 25.29 2.55
CA ILE A 99 -3.81 24.34 2.38
C ILE A 99 -2.57 25.19 2.08
N PRO A 100 -1.48 25.09 2.86
CA PRO A 100 -0.23 25.78 2.55
C PRO A 100 0.30 25.36 1.16
N PRO A 101 0.86 26.28 0.37
CA PRO A 101 1.36 25.99 -0.98
C PRO A 101 2.54 25.00 -1.01
N GLU A 102 3.19 24.74 0.13
CA GLU A 102 4.32 23.81 0.26
C GLU A 102 3.90 22.36 0.59
N GLU A 103 2.60 22.09 0.79
CA GLU A 103 2.14 20.72 1.09
C GLU A 103 1.97 19.87 -0.18
N TYR A 104 2.82 18.86 -0.34
CA TYR A 104 2.69 17.85 -1.39
C TYR A 104 2.29 16.47 -0.81
N PRO A 105 1.44 15.71 -1.52
CA PRO A 105 1.24 14.29 -1.26
C PRO A 105 2.34 13.40 -1.86
N ALA A 106 2.74 12.37 -1.11
CA ALA A 106 3.61 11.30 -1.56
C ALA A 106 2.79 10.05 -1.90
N ILE A 107 3.13 9.39 -3.00
CA ILE A 107 2.52 8.14 -3.47
C ILE A 107 3.59 7.06 -3.48
N TYR A 108 3.33 5.96 -2.79
CA TYR A 108 4.19 4.80 -2.67
C TYR A 108 3.63 3.69 -3.54
N VAL A 109 4.35 3.31 -4.60
CA VAL A 109 3.94 2.21 -5.46
C VAL A 109 4.79 0.97 -5.19
N ALA A 110 4.11 -0.12 -4.84
CA ALA A 110 4.70 -1.45 -4.74
C ALA A 110 4.22 -2.29 -5.92
N THR A 111 5.14 -2.65 -6.82
CA THR A 111 4.85 -3.41 -8.04
C THR A 111 6.07 -4.23 -8.48
N LEU A 112 5.83 -5.41 -9.06
CA LEU A 112 6.87 -6.21 -9.72
C LEU A 112 7.05 -5.84 -11.20
N VAL A 113 6.11 -5.08 -11.79
CA VAL A 113 6.11 -4.72 -13.20
C VAL A 113 6.42 -3.23 -13.33
N GLY A 114 7.54 -2.93 -14.01
CA GLY A 114 8.02 -1.55 -14.19
C GLY A 114 7.06 -0.66 -14.98
N ARG A 115 6.28 -1.22 -15.92
CA ARG A 115 5.28 -0.47 -16.71
C ARG A 115 4.27 0.27 -15.83
N HIS A 116 3.82 -0.32 -14.72
CA HIS A 116 2.91 0.35 -13.79
C HIS A 116 3.52 1.64 -13.21
N LEU A 117 4.85 1.71 -13.06
CA LEU A 117 5.51 2.95 -12.59
C LEU A 117 5.48 4.04 -13.65
N GLU A 118 5.70 3.69 -14.93
CA GLU A 118 5.64 4.63 -16.05
C GLU A 118 4.24 5.22 -16.23
N GLU A 119 3.23 4.34 -16.15
CA GLU A 119 1.82 4.74 -16.27
C GLU A 119 1.37 5.55 -15.06
N MET A 120 1.81 5.18 -13.84
CA MET A 120 1.55 5.98 -12.64
C MET A 120 2.22 7.36 -12.73
N ASN A 121 3.46 7.44 -13.20
CA ASN A 121 4.15 8.72 -13.34
C ASN A 121 3.44 9.64 -14.34
N SER A 122 2.99 9.08 -15.47
CA SER A 122 2.21 9.80 -16.48
C SER A 122 0.87 10.28 -15.92
N SER A 123 0.18 9.40 -15.19
CA SER A 123 -1.06 9.68 -14.47
C SER A 123 -0.91 10.80 -13.44
N MET A 124 0.21 10.85 -12.72
CA MET A 124 0.46 11.90 -11.73
C MET A 124 0.72 13.25 -12.38
N ARG A 125 1.37 13.31 -13.54
CA ARG A 125 1.54 14.58 -14.28
C ARG A 125 0.20 15.19 -14.67
N VAL A 126 -0.74 14.37 -15.17
CA VAL A 126 -2.10 14.82 -15.48
C VAL A 126 -2.79 15.38 -14.23
N LEU A 127 -2.62 14.71 -13.08
CA LEU A 127 -3.17 15.19 -11.81
C LEU A 127 -2.53 16.49 -11.31
N MET A 128 -1.22 16.65 -11.50
CA MET A 128 -0.50 17.88 -11.18
C MET A 128 -1.07 19.06 -11.99
N GLU A 129 -1.28 18.86 -13.30
CA GLU A 129 -1.88 19.85 -14.19
C GLU A 129 -3.33 20.19 -13.79
N GLU A 130 -4.15 19.18 -13.49
CA GLU A 130 -5.56 19.36 -13.10
C GLU A 130 -5.73 20.07 -11.74
N THR A 131 -4.84 19.79 -10.78
CA THR A 131 -5.02 20.24 -9.38
C THR A 131 -4.08 21.37 -8.98
N GLY A 132 -3.05 21.66 -9.77
CA GLY A 132 -2.00 22.63 -9.46
C GLY A 132 -1.12 22.25 -8.27
N LYS A 133 -1.12 20.97 -7.85
CA LYS A 133 -0.35 20.46 -6.71
C LYS A 133 0.78 19.58 -7.18
N GLU A 134 1.93 19.67 -6.53
CA GLU A 134 3.03 18.74 -6.72
C GLU A 134 2.67 17.37 -6.11
N PHE A 135 2.93 16.29 -6.84
CA PHE A 135 2.85 14.92 -6.34
C PHE A 135 4.23 14.28 -6.43
N ARG A 136 4.64 13.55 -5.39
CA ARG A 136 5.90 12.80 -5.41
C ARG A 136 5.64 11.32 -5.49
N LEU A 137 6.18 10.69 -6.52
CA LEU A 137 6.12 9.25 -6.71
C LEU A 137 7.37 8.61 -6.09
N ASN A 138 7.15 7.81 -5.05
CA ASN A 138 8.14 6.97 -4.41
C ASN A 138 7.85 5.51 -4.78
N PHE A 139 8.89 4.76 -5.11
CA PHE A 139 8.79 3.33 -5.35
C PHE A 139 10.07 2.66 -4.87
N GLN A 140 9.93 1.44 -4.38
CA GLN A 140 11.09 0.60 -4.11
C GLN A 140 11.40 -0.17 -5.38
N LYS A 141 12.65 -0.08 -5.85
CA LYS A 141 13.08 -0.83 -7.02
C LYS A 141 13.17 -2.31 -6.63
N LEU A 142 12.23 -3.10 -7.13
CA LEU A 142 12.25 -4.55 -7.01
C LEU A 142 12.86 -5.15 -8.28
N ASP A 143 13.59 -6.24 -8.16
CA ASP A 143 14.31 -6.92 -9.25
C ASP A 143 13.41 -7.53 -10.34
N GLY A 144 12.11 -7.27 -10.28
CA GLY A 144 11.09 -7.72 -11.22
C GLY A 144 10.84 -9.23 -11.21
N ARG A 145 11.55 -9.99 -10.38
CA ARG A 145 11.43 -11.44 -10.27
C ARG A 145 10.59 -11.82 -9.05
N GLU A 146 9.49 -12.52 -9.28
CA GLU A 146 8.75 -13.21 -8.21
C GLU A 146 9.55 -14.46 -7.81
N VAL A 147 10.63 -14.29 -7.04
CA VAL A 147 11.41 -15.42 -6.48
C VAL A 147 11.05 -15.59 -5.01
N HIS A 148 10.60 -16.78 -4.66
CA HIS A 148 10.33 -17.17 -3.27
C HIS A 148 11.60 -17.64 -2.56
N GLY A 149 12.67 -16.83 -2.60
CA GLY A 149 13.93 -17.09 -1.91
C GLY A 149 14.06 -16.23 -0.64
N MET A 150 14.78 -16.72 0.36
CA MET A 150 15.03 -16.00 1.63
C MET A 150 15.58 -14.58 1.44
N LYS A 151 16.39 -14.36 0.39
CA LYS A 151 16.93 -13.03 0.04
C LYS A 151 15.86 -12.07 -0.51
N HIS A 152 14.97 -12.52 -1.38
CA HIS A 152 13.87 -11.68 -1.89
C HIS A 152 12.74 -11.51 -0.88
N GLN A 153 12.56 -12.46 0.06
CA GLN A 153 11.65 -12.25 1.18
C GLN A 153 12.12 -11.11 2.09
N ALA A 154 13.42 -10.93 2.27
CA ALA A 154 13.97 -9.81 3.06
C ALA A 154 13.83 -8.43 2.36
N GLU A 155 13.63 -8.40 1.05
CA GLU A 155 13.35 -7.17 0.28
C GLU A 155 11.85 -6.85 0.20
N ALA A 156 10.99 -7.85 0.41
CA ALA A 156 9.54 -7.74 0.35
C ALA A 156 8.86 -7.60 1.74
N LEU A 157 9.62 -7.79 2.82
CA LEU A 157 9.25 -7.58 4.22
C LEU A 157 9.89 -6.30 4.74
#